data_AF-A0A7V3J0J5-F1
#
_entry.id   AF-A0A7V3J0J5-F1
#
_cell.length_a   1.000
_cell.length_b   1.000
_cell.length_c   1.000
_cell.angle_alpha   90.00
_cell.angle_beta   90.00
_cell.angle_gamma   90.00
#
_symmetry.space_group_name_H-M   'P 1'
#
loop_
_entity.id
_entity.type
_entity.pdbx_description
1 polymer ?
#
loop_
_entity_poly.entity_id
_entity_poly.type
_entity_poly.pdbx_seq_one_letter_code
_entity_poly.pdbx_strand_id
1 'polypeptide(L)'
;MADRIQVVPANLRAAAAHHEETADYLRAIPSTHEAIAQSLDSLGPVFSELREAGLELLEQRRQSYEQLADSHAEIAHNLTTSASLWEQHDDLSAGEFKRI
;
A
#
# COMPACT_ATOMS: atom_id res chain seq x y z
N MET A 1 -24.14 -23.77 -3.74
CA MET A 1 -22.91 -24.53 -3.49
C MET A 1 -21.81 -23.51 -3.30
N ALA A 2 -21.37 -23.30 -2.06
CA ALA A 2 -20.29 -22.36 -1.78
C ALA A 2 -19.01 -22.96 -2.38
N ASP A 3 -18.47 -22.30 -3.40
CA ASP A 3 -17.18 -22.66 -3.96
C ASP A 3 -16.17 -22.60 -2.83
N ARG A 4 -15.57 -23.74 -2.49
CA ARG A 4 -14.67 -23.84 -1.35
C ARG A 4 -13.38 -23.20 -1.80
N ILE A 5 -13.25 -21.88 -1.60
CA ILE A 5 -12.03 -21.14 -1.91
C ILE A 5 -10.89 -21.86 -1.19
N GLN A 6 -10.08 -22.59 -1.93
CA GLN A 6 -8.81 -23.13 -1.44
C GLN A 6 -7.88 -21.93 -1.30
N VAL A 7 -7.93 -21.31 -0.13
CA VAL A 7 -6.99 -20.25 0.23
C VAL A 7 -5.66 -20.93 0.48
N VAL A 8 -4.72 -20.76 -0.45
CA VAL A 8 -3.35 -21.24 -0.28
C VAL A 8 -2.58 -20.13 0.45
N PRO A 9 -2.05 -20.34 1.66
CA PRO A 9 -1.30 -19.32 2.41
C PRO A 9 -0.17 -18.68 1.60
N ALA A 10 0.48 -19.44 0.72
CA ALA A 10 1.49 -18.93 -0.20
C ALA A 10 0.94 -17.86 -1.17
N ASN A 11 -0.29 -18.00 -1.67
CA ASN A 11 -0.92 -17.01 -2.55
C ASN A 11 -1.24 -15.72 -1.78
N LEU A 12 -1.69 -15.84 -0.52
CA LEU A 12 -1.93 -14.68 0.34
C LEU A 12 -0.63 -13.92 0.62
N ARG A 13 0.47 -14.63 0.89
CA ARG A 13 1.79 -14.01 1.07
C ARG A 13 2.32 -13.36 -0.20
N ALA A 14 2.13 -13.99 -1.36
CA ALA A 14 2.52 -13.40 -2.64
C ALA A 14 1.74 -12.10 -2.92
N ALA A 15 0.43 -12.10 -2.66
CA ALA A 15 -0.39 -10.89 -2.77
C ALA A 15 0.06 -9.82 -1.75
N ALA A 16 0.34 -10.20 -0.50
CA ALA A 16 0.85 -9.29 0.51
C ALA A 16 2.14 -8.60 0.09
N ALA A 17 3.11 -9.37 -0.42
CA ALA A 17 4.39 -8.84 -0.92
C ALA A 17 4.19 -7.84 -2.06
N HIS A 18 3.25 -8.10 -2.98
CA HIS A 18 2.94 -7.16 -4.06
C HIS A 18 2.29 -5.87 -3.56
N HIS A 19 1.42 -5.96 -2.55
CA HIS A 19 0.84 -4.78 -1.91
C HIS A 19 1.90 -3.97 -1.16
N GLU A 20 2.85 -4.61 -0.48
CA GLU A 20 3.98 -3.96 0.19
C GLU A 20 4.89 -3.23 -0.81
N GLU A 21 5.28 -3.90 -1.90
CA GLU A 21 6.06 -3.29 -2.99
C GLU A 21 5.34 -2.07 -3.59
N THR A 22 4.02 -2.17 -3.77
CA THR A 22 3.22 -1.05 -4.28
C THR A 22 3.18 0.11 -3.28
N ALA A 23 3.04 -0.17 -1.98
CA ALA A 23 3.07 0.86 -0.95
C ALA A 23 4.42 1.61 -0.95
N ASP A 24 5.52 0.89 -1.03
CA ASP A 24 6.86 1.48 -1.07
C ASP A 24 7.10 2.30 -2.34
N TYR A 25 6.66 1.79 -3.48
CA TYR A 25 6.68 2.53 -4.74
C TYR A 25 5.90 3.85 -4.63
N LEU A 26 4.67 3.81 -4.10
CA LEU A 26 3.82 5.01 -3.93
C LEU A 26 4.47 6.04 -2.99
N ARG A 27 5.12 5.60 -1.91
CA ARG A 27 5.86 6.49 -0.99
C ARG A 27 7.05 7.18 -1.64
N ALA A 28 7.65 6.55 -2.65
CA ALA A 28 8.80 7.12 -3.36
C ALA A 28 8.39 8.19 -4.39
N ILE A 29 7.19 8.12 -4.97
CA ILE A 29 6.76 9.02 -6.05
C ILE A 29 6.90 10.53 -5.71
N PRO A 30 6.49 11.02 -4.52
CA PRO A 30 6.59 12.45 -4.22
C PRO A 30 8.00 13.03 -4.32
N SER A 31 9.05 12.23 -4.07
CA SER A 31 10.45 12.66 -4.21
C SER A 31 10.81 13.06 -5.65
N THR A 32 10.06 12.57 -6.65
CA THR A 32 10.26 12.92 -8.06
C THR A 32 9.71 14.30 -8.43
N HIS A 33 8.95 14.95 -7.54
CA HIS A 33 8.30 16.23 -7.80
C HIS A 33 9.17 17.46 -7.44
N GLU A 34 10.39 17.27 -6.90
CA GLU A 34 11.26 18.38 -6.49
C GLU A 34 11.53 19.38 -7.61
N ALA A 35 11.76 18.89 -8.85
CA ALA A 35 12.00 19.75 -10.00
C ALA A 35 10.78 20.64 -10.33
N ILE A 36 9.56 20.15 -10.09
CA ILE A 36 8.33 20.92 -10.31
C ILE A 36 8.22 22.02 -9.24
N ALA A 37 8.49 21.69 -7.98
CA ALA A 37 8.48 22.69 -6.89
C ALA A 37 9.52 23.79 -7.12
N GLN A 38 10.74 23.42 -7.57
CA GLN A 38 11.79 24.39 -7.94
C GLN A 38 11.37 25.27 -9.12
N SER A 39 10.70 24.69 -10.12
CA SER A 39 10.18 25.46 -11.25
C SER A 39 9.09 26.46 -10.81
N LEU A 40 8.22 26.07 -9.87
CA LEU A 40 7.21 26.97 -9.31
C LEU A 40 7.84 28.07 -8.46
N ASP A 41 8.88 27.78 -7.69
CA ASP A 41 9.56 28.77 -6.86
C ASP A 41 10.37 29.78 -7.69
N SER A 42 10.78 29.38 -8.91
CA SER A 42 11.43 30.28 -9.88
C SER A 42 10.46 31.28 -10.52
N LEU A 43 9.16 31.18 -10.26
CA LEU A 43 8.18 32.12 -10.78
C LEU A 43 8.27 33.47 -10.05
N GLY A 44 8.42 34.54 -10.82
CA GLY A 44 8.42 35.90 -10.28
C GLY A 44 7.07 36.30 -9.66
N PRO A 45 7.02 37.42 -8.92
CA PRO A 45 5.87 37.80 -8.08
C PRO A 45 4.56 38.01 -8.84
N VAL A 46 4.61 38.30 -10.15
CA VAL A 46 3.42 38.42 -11.01
C VAL A 46 2.63 37.10 -11.08
N PHE A 47 3.29 35.96 -10.85
CA PHE A 47 2.69 34.62 -10.91
C PHE A 47 2.54 34.01 -9.50
N SER A 48 2.46 34.82 -8.44
CA SER A 48 2.37 34.33 -7.06
C SER A 48 1.17 33.40 -6.84
N GLU A 49 -0.01 33.74 -7.40
CA GLU A 49 -1.21 32.91 -7.30
C GLU A 49 -1.02 31.55 -7.98
N LEU A 50 -0.34 31.51 -9.14
CA LEU A 50 -0.02 30.27 -9.84
C LEU A 50 0.97 29.43 -9.03
N ARG A 51 2.00 30.06 -8.44
CA ARG A 51 2.96 29.39 -7.57
C ARG A 51 2.27 28.75 -6.37
N GLU A 52 1.42 29.50 -5.68
CA GLU A 52 0.67 29.01 -4.51
C GLU A 52 -0.27 27.85 -4.87
N ALA A 53 -1.08 28.02 -5.93
CA ALA A 53 -1.97 26.96 -6.40
C ALA A 53 -1.19 25.70 -6.84
N GLY A 54 -0.04 25.87 -7.50
CA GLY A 54 0.81 24.76 -7.91
C GLY A 54 1.38 23.98 -6.72
N LEU A 55 1.83 24.69 -5.68
CA LEU A 55 2.34 24.07 -4.46
C LEU A 55 1.23 23.34 -3.69
N GLU A 56 0.03 23.91 -3.62
CA GLU A 56 -1.13 23.27 -3.00
C GLU A 56 -1.50 21.97 -3.72
N LEU A 57 -1.51 21.97 -5.07
CA LEU A 57 -1.77 20.75 -5.85
C LEU A 57 -0.70 19.67 -5.65
N LEU A 58 0.58 20.06 -5.54
CA LEU A 58 1.65 19.10 -5.25
C LEU A 58 1.48 18.47 -3.86
N GLU A 59 1.05 19.26 -2.88
CA GLU A 59 0.80 18.80 -1.52
C GLU A 59 -0.42 17.87 -1.45
N GLN A 60 -1.53 18.21 -2.11
CA GLN A 60 -2.69 17.33 -2.23
C GLN A 60 -2.32 15.99 -2.90
N ARG A 61 -1.46 16.04 -3.93
CA ARG A 61 -0.98 14.84 -4.61
C ARG A 61 -0.08 13.99 -3.72
N ARG A 62 0.80 14.60 -2.92
CA ARG A 62 1.63 13.91 -1.92
C ARG A 62 0.76 13.17 -0.91
N GLN A 63 -0.22 13.86 -0.31
CA GLN A 63 -1.16 13.26 0.66
C GLN A 63 -1.94 12.10 0.05
N SER A 64 -2.38 12.24 -1.20
CA SER A 64 -3.10 11.16 -1.91
C SER A 64 -2.23 9.91 -2.07
N TYR A 65 -0.96 10.06 -2.42
CA TYR A 65 -0.03 8.93 -2.52
C TYR A 65 0.26 8.28 -1.16
N GLU A 66 0.38 9.08 -0.10
CA GLU A 66 0.57 8.55 1.26
C GLU A 66 -0.64 7.73 1.72
N GLN A 67 -1.86 8.25 1.53
CA GLN A 67 -3.08 7.52 1.86
C GLN A 67 -3.21 6.20 1.09
N LEU A 68 -2.87 6.21 -0.20
CA LEU A 68 -2.85 4.99 -1.01
C LEU A 68 -1.77 4.01 -0.52
N ALA A 69 -0.56 4.49 -0.22
CA ALA A 69 0.49 3.65 0.31
C ALA A 69 0.11 3.00 1.64
N ASP A 70 -0.52 3.75 2.55
CA ASP A 70 -0.97 3.24 3.83
C ASP A 70 -2.09 2.20 3.67
N SER A 71 -3.01 2.44 2.73
CA SER A 71 -4.06 1.46 2.38
C SER A 71 -3.46 0.15 1.83
N HIS A 72 -2.45 0.25 0.96
CA HIS A 72 -1.73 -0.92 0.45
C HIS A 72 -0.96 -1.67 1.55
N ALA A 73 -0.30 -0.95 2.45
CA ALA A 73 0.40 -1.54 3.60
C ALA A 73 -0.57 -2.26 4.55
N GLU A 74 -1.75 -1.69 4.80
CA GLU A 74 -2.80 -2.32 5.59
C GLU A 74 -3.30 -3.62 4.94
N ILE A 75 -3.53 -3.62 3.63
CA ILE A 75 -3.92 -4.83 2.89
C ILE A 75 -2.83 -5.91 3.01
N ALA A 76 -1.56 -5.55 2.82
CA ALA A 76 -0.45 -6.48 2.97
C ALA A 76 -0.38 -7.11 4.37
N HIS A 77 -0.58 -6.28 5.40
CA HIS A 77 -0.65 -6.73 6.79
C HIS A 77 -1.80 -7.72 7.02
N ASN A 78 -3.00 -7.39 6.53
CA ASN A 78 -4.20 -8.22 6.68
C ASN A 78 -4.06 -9.56 5.95
N LEU A 79 -3.47 -9.57 4.75
CA LEU A 79 -3.20 -10.79 3.99
C LEU A 79 -2.18 -11.69 4.71
N THR A 80 -1.12 -11.11 5.26
CA THR A 80 -0.10 -11.85 6.03
C THR A 80 -0.68 -12.45 7.30
N THR A 81 -1.50 -11.68 8.01
CA THR A 81 -2.22 -12.15 9.21
C THR A 81 -3.18 -13.28 8.85
N SER A 82 -3.93 -13.14 7.75
CA SER A 82 -4.86 -14.16 7.28
C SER A 82 -4.16 -15.47 6.91
N ALA A 83 -3.01 -15.38 6.22
CA ALA A 83 -2.19 -16.55 5.88
C ALA A 83 -1.71 -17.30 7.13
N SER A 84 -1.25 -16.56 8.13
CA SER A 84 -0.76 -17.11 9.39
C SER A 84 -1.87 -17.74 10.22
N LEU A 85 -3.08 -17.16 10.22
CA LEU A 85 -4.25 -17.72 10.89
C LEU A 85 -4.71 -19.02 10.22
N TRP A 86 -4.67 -19.09 8.89
CA TRP A 86 -5.01 -20.29 8.13
C TRP A 86 -4.10 -21.47 8.45
N GLU A 87 -2.79 -21.25 8.48
CA GLU A 87 -1.81 -22.30 8.81
C GLU A 87 -1.97 -22.79 10.24
N GLN A 88 -2.19 -21.89 11.20
CA GLN A 88 -2.47 -22.28 12.59
C GLN A 88 -3.72 -23.15 12.71
N HIS A 89 -4.78 -22.82 11.96
CA HIS A 89 -6.01 -23.63 11.96
C HIS A 89 -5.79 -25.01 11.33
N ASP A 90 -5.00 -25.10 10.26
CA ASP A 90 -4.68 -26.37 9.60
C ASP A 90 -3.83 -27.28 10.52
N ASP A 91 -2.81 -26.71 11.18
CA ASP A 91 -1.97 -27.41 12.16
C ASP A 91 -2.77 -27.94 13.36
N LEU A 92 -3.68 -27.13 13.91
CA LEU A 92 -4.55 -27.53 15.02
C LEU A 92 -5.47 -28.69 14.60
N SER A 93 -6.09 -28.59 13.43
CA SER A 93 -6.99 -29.63 12.90
C SER A 93 -6.25 -30.94 12.64
N ALA A 94 -5.05 -30.88 12.07
CA ALA A 94 -4.20 -32.04 11.85
C ALA A 94 -3.76 -32.69 13.18
N GLY A 95 -3.49 -31.89 14.20
CA GLY A 95 -3.16 -32.35 15.55
C GLY A 95 -4.30 -33.08 16.24
N GLU A 96 -5.55 -32.61 16.09
CA GLU A 96 -6.74 -33.28 16.64
C GLU A 96 -7.00 -34.62 15.95
N PHE A 97 -6.89 -34.69 14.61
CA PHE A 97 -7.07 -35.93 13.86
C PHE A 97 -6.05 -37.01 14.22
N LYS A 98 -4.81 -36.63 14.53
CA LYS A 98 -3.76 -37.58 14.94
C LYS A 98 -3.98 -38.17 16.34
N ARG A 99 -4.91 -37.60 17.12
CA ARG A 99 -5.17 -37.95 18.52
C ARG A 99 -6.41 -38.84 18.70
N ILE A 100 -7.17 -39.07 17.63
CA ILE A 100 -8.33 -39.98 17.53
C ILE A 100 -7.85 -41.30 16.92
#